data_AF-A0A2E5YEQ2-F1
#
_entry.id   AF-A0A2E5YEQ2-F1
#
_cell.length_a   1.000
_cell.length_b   1.000
_cell.length_c   1.000
_cell.angle_alpha   90.00
_cell.angle_beta   90.00
_cell.angle_gamma   90.00
#
_symmetry.space_group_name_H-M   'P 1'
#
loop_
_entity.id
_entity.type
_entity.pdbx_description
1 polymer ?
#
loop_
_entity_poly.entity_id
_entity_poly.type
_entity_poly.pdbx_seq_one_letter_code
_entity_poly.pdbx_strand_id
1 'polypeptide(L)'
;MAIERDPHSRRCFARILGLPESAPDSELRSAADRLLGALRRRREELRLDLGSNRSDEPDTRGNAHRALTVEIEELDASAVRWLGPRTGAIQRGSRVDRYSLSGALLGSAVMLALLIAYAGGFRVVRLESEYLSSTLEEPAELVLVGHLPGATLRVLDADREETLVETAAEGALVELVKGRYALEVSREGCPDHWTRSVYLEAGTVHRFEPSLCVGEGQLRVDSNVEKDRLLIDGFDVGSPGAKTHTLSVGDHWIRVEKAGYLPFESRIRIKPDSDLQLRAELVSEEDPRPGLRADFPLAFETIRLQTEALPEPEPFDLRSLKEDLTPRKAGASRTRLLARGALDDSPDGGSTAWHDRVSGELLGRFDGDGSGSIDRLEESDSIGCPLWREIERDFERGGLGLSMARYYGFDGTEWHRKALGFAQRMRSAAYAKMKECGLQQ
;
A
#
# COMPACT_ATOMS: atom_id res chain seq x y z
N MET A 1 33.53 34.34 -1.47
CA MET A 1 32.42 34.84 -2.33
C MET A 1 31.24 33.91 -2.10
N ALA A 2 30.26 34.34 -1.31
CA ALA A 2 29.03 33.57 -1.12
C ALA A 2 28.18 33.74 -2.39
N ILE A 3 27.84 32.63 -3.03
CA ILE A 3 26.89 32.62 -4.13
C ILE A 3 25.52 32.77 -3.46
N GLU A 4 24.98 34.00 -3.47
CA GLU A 4 23.63 34.28 -3.01
C GLU A 4 22.67 33.60 -4.00
N ARG A 5 22.20 32.40 -3.65
CA ARG A 5 21.25 31.64 -4.46
C ARG A 5 19.87 32.25 -4.29
N ASP A 6 19.20 32.49 -5.41
CA ASP A 6 17.87 33.08 -5.41
C ASP A 6 16.83 32.18 -4.71
N PRO A 7 15.99 32.73 -3.81
CA PRO A 7 14.88 32.00 -3.21
C PRO A 7 13.97 31.38 -4.27
N HIS A 8 13.42 30.20 -3.98
CA HIS A 8 12.50 29.52 -4.89
C HIS A 8 11.30 30.40 -5.24
N SER A 9 10.80 30.31 -6.47
CA SER A 9 9.53 30.92 -6.86
C SER A 9 8.38 30.37 -6.01
N ARG A 10 7.30 31.14 -5.80
CA ARG A 10 6.16 30.71 -4.97
C ARG A 10 5.60 29.35 -5.42
N ARG A 11 5.52 29.13 -6.73
CA ARG A 11 5.11 27.85 -7.34
C ARG A 11 6.05 26.70 -6.99
N CYS A 12 7.36 26.94 -7.07
CA CYS A 12 8.36 25.94 -6.70
C CYS A 12 8.31 25.65 -5.19
N PHE A 13 8.16 26.69 -4.36
CA PHE A 13 8.02 26.59 -2.92
C PHE A 13 6.78 25.77 -2.53
N ALA A 14 5.60 26.06 -3.09
CA ALA A 14 4.38 25.26 -2.86
C ALA A 14 4.56 23.79 -3.26
N ARG A 15 5.22 23.54 -4.41
CA ARG A 15 5.53 22.19 -4.89
C ARG A 15 6.48 21.43 -3.95
N ILE A 16 7.52 22.09 -3.43
CA ILE A 16 8.44 21.51 -2.44
C ILE A 16 7.68 21.10 -1.17
N LEU A 17 6.65 21.87 -0.80
CA LEU A 17 5.80 21.58 0.37
C LEU A 17 4.69 20.55 0.10
N GLY A 18 4.58 20.02 -1.13
CA GLY A 18 3.52 19.09 -1.52
C GLY A 18 2.12 19.71 -1.58
N LEU A 19 2.03 21.04 -1.74
CA LEU A 19 0.78 21.79 -1.75
C LEU A 19 0.48 22.38 -3.13
N PRO A 20 -0.82 22.55 -3.49
CA PRO A 20 -1.19 23.24 -4.72
C PRO A 20 -0.77 24.71 -4.68
N GLU A 21 -0.52 25.32 -5.85
CA GLU A 21 -0.10 26.73 -5.95
C GLU A 21 -1.15 27.71 -5.38
N SER A 22 -2.42 27.29 -5.34
CA SER A 22 -3.54 28.03 -4.76
C SER A 22 -3.69 27.88 -3.24
N ALA A 23 -2.80 27.14 -2.56
CA ALA A 23 -2.89 26.92 -1.12
C ALA A 23 -2.80 28.24 -0.34
N PRO A 24 -3.62 28.43 0.71
CA PRO A 24 -3.56 29.62 1.54
C PRO A 24 -2.22 29.73 2.28
N ASP A 25 -1.77 30.96 2.55
CA ASP A 25 -0.47 31.23 3.18
C ASP A 25 -0.33 30.60 4.58
N SER A 26 -1.44 30.37 5.29
CA SER A 26 -1.47 29.66 6.58
C SER A 26 -1.08 28.18 6.44
N GLU A 27 -1.56 27.52 5.39
CA GLU A 27 -1.26 26.12 5.09
C GLU A 27 0.16 25.95 4.57
N LEU A 28 0.61 26.84 3.67
CA LEU A 28 2.00 26.92 3.22
C LEU A 28 2.96 27.15 4.40
N ARG A 29 2.60 28.00 5.36
CA ARG A 29 3.40 28.25 6.57
C ARG A 29 3.48 27.02 7.46
N SER A 30 2.35 26.36 7.71
CA SER A 30 2.29 25.15 8.52
C SER A 30 3.12 24.00 7.91
N ALA A 31 3.02 23.80 6.59
CA ALA A 31 3.81 22.81 5.88
C ALA A 31 5.31 23.14 5.86
N ALA A 32 5.67 24.41 5.64
CA ALA A 32 7.06 24.86 5.69
C ALA A 32 7.68 24.66 7.08
N ASP A 33 6.94 24.95 8.16
CA ASP A 33 7.41 24.77 9.53
C ASP A 33 7.61 23.28 9.87
N ARG A 34 6.71 22.39 9.42
CA ARG A 34 6.88 20.93 9.58
C ARG A 34 8.12 20.41 8.86
N LEU A 35 8.28 20.78 7.58
CA LEU A 35 9.41 20.34 6.76
C LEU A 35 10.74 20.86 7.30
N LEU A 36 10.83 22.16 7.60
CA LEU A 36 12.04 22.75 8.22
C LEU A 36 12.35 22.10 9.57
N GLY A 37 11.33 21.76 10.36
CA GLY A 37 11.51 21.01 11.61
C GLY A 37 12.11 19.62 11.39
N ALA A 38 11.61 18.87 10.41
CA ALA A 38 12.12 17.54 10.06
C ALA A 38 13.57 17.60 9.54
N LEU A 39 13.87 18.54 8.62
CA LEU A 39 15.22 18.69 8.07
C LEU A 39 16.23 19.12 9.15
N ARG A 40 15.84 20.01 10.08
CA ARG A 40 16.70 20.41 11.20
C ARG A 40 17.01 19.25 12.15
N ARG A 41 16.04 18.38 12.44
CA ARG A 41 16.27 17.15 13.22
C ARG A 41 17.25 16.22 12.51
N ARG A 42 17.03 15.97 11.22
CA ARG A 42 17.92 15.13 10.41
C ARG A 42 19.35 15.66 10.34
N ARG A 43 19.52 16.99 10.28
CA ARG A 43 20.84 17.63 10.33
C ARG A 43 21.53 17.41 11.68
N GLU A 44 20.80 17.49 12.78
CA GLU A 44 21.38 17.28 14.12
C GLU A 44 21.81 15.82 14.32
N GLU A 45 21.04 14.85 13.83
CA GLU A 45 21.44 13.42 13.79
C GLU A 45 22.77 13.25 13.05
N LEU A 46 22.88 13.80 11.82
CA LEU A 46 24.11 13.74 11.03
C LEU A 46 25.29 14.44 11.71
N ARG A 47 25.03 15.52 12.47
CA ARG A 47 26.06 16.24 13.23
C ARG A 47 26.57 15.42 14.41
N LEU A 48 25.70 14.73 15.14
CA LEU A 48 26.07 13.88 16.27
C LEU A 48 26.90 12.67 15.82
N ASP A 49 26.54 12.06 14.68
CA ASP A 49 27.27 10.95 14.10
C ASP A 49 28.68 11.33 13.61
N LEU A 50 28.85 12.56 13.12
CA LEU A 50 30.16 13.12 12.73
C LEU A 50 31.13 13.31 13.91
N GLY A 51 30.62 13.42 15.14
CA GLY A 51 31.43 13.55 16.36
C GLY A 51 31.95 12.22 16.92
N SER A 52 31.39 11.09 16.46
CA SER A 52 31.57 9.78 17.08
C SER A 52 32.58 8.85 16.40
N ASN A 53 33.00 9.11 15.15
CA ASN A 53 33.77 8.14 14.37
C ASN A 53 35.16 8.60 13.91
N ARG A 54 36.14 7.81 14.31
CA ARG A 54 37.56 7.87 13.92
C ARG A 54 37.84 6.66 13.02
N SER A 55 37.53 6.74 11.72
CA SER A 55 38.07 5.84 10.67
C SER A 55 37.56 6.20 9.27
N ASP A 56 38.51 6.52 8.37
CA ASP A 56 38.69 6.13 6.95
C ASP A 56 37.50 5.86 6.01
N GLU A 57 36.32 6.46 6.23
CA GLU A 57 35.22 6.46 5.25
C GLU A 57 35.21 7.79 4.46
N PRO A 58 35.12 7.77 3.12
CA PRO A 58 35.20 9.00 2.30
C PRO A 58 34.12 10.01 2.70
N ASP A 59 34.43 11.31 2.59
CA ASP A 59 33.77 12.56 3.05
C ASP A 59 32.26 12.76 2.68
N THR A 60 31.58 11.69 2.30
CA THR A 60 30.15 11.59 1.98
C THR A 60 29.24 12.15 3.07
N ARG A 61 29.49 11.85 4.35
CA ARG A 61 28.67 12.32 5.48
C ARG A 61 28.85 13.82 5.76
N GLY A 62 30.09 14.33 5.68
CA GLY A 62 30.37 15.75 5.80
C GLY A 62 29.72 16.55 4.67
N ASN A 63 29.77 16.01 3.45
CA ASN A 63 29.10 16.59 2.29
C ASN A 63 27.57 16.56 2.40
N ALA A 64 26.98 15.48 2.91
CA ALA A 64 25.53 15.41 3.17
C ALA A 64 25.07 16.43 4.21
N HIS A 65 25.79 16.61 5.32
CA HIS A 65 25.49 17.63 6.32
C HIS A 65 25.58 19.05 5.73
N ARG A 66 26.61 19.34 4.92
CA ARG A 66 26.74 20.64 4.24
C ARG A 66 25.61 20.89 3.25
N ALA A 67 25.26 19.90 2.43
CA ALA A 67 24.17 20.00 1.45
C ALA A 67 22.83 20.28 2.16
N LEU A 68 22.52 19.52 3.20
CA LEU A 68 21.29 19.69 3.99
C LEU A 68 21.23 21.06 4.68
N THR A 69 22.36 21.61 5.10
CA THR A 69 22.43 22.95 5.69
C THR A 69 22.01 24.03 4.68
N VAL A 70 22.51 23.92 3.44
CA VAL A 70 22.17 24.84 2.35
C VAL A 70 20.68 24.73 2.00
N GLU A 71 20.13 23.52 1.92
CA GLU A 71 18.71 23.32 1.62
C GLU A 71 17.79 23.91 2.70
N ILE A 72 18.15 23.77 3.98
CA ILE A 72 17.39 24.39 5.08
C ILE A 72 17.41 25.92 4.97
N GLU A 73 18.54 26.51 4.64
CA GLU A 73 18.68 27.97 4.49
C GLU A 73 17.88 28.49 3.29
N GLU A 74 17.95 27.81 2.13
CA GLU A 74 17.19 28.16 0.93
C GLU A 74 15.67 28.06 1.17
N LEU A 75 15.21 27.02 1.87
CA LEU A 75 13.80 26.82 2.19
C LEU A 75 13.29 27.85 3.20
N ASP A 76 14.08 28.16 4.24
CA ASP A 76 13.72 29.18 5.25
C ASP A 76 13.69 30.59 4.62
N ALA A 77 14.65 30.93 3.74
CA ALA A 77 14.65 32.18 2.99
C ALA A 77 13.44 32.29 2.05
N SER A 78 13.07 31.19 1.38
CA SER A 78 11.88 31.13 0.52
C SER A 78 10.59 31.31 1.35
N ALA A 79 10.50 30.71 2.53
CA ALA A 79 9.38 30.88 3.44
C ALA A 79 9.24 32.33 3.91
N VAL A 80 10.34 32.98 4.32
CA VAL A 80 10.34 34.38 4.75
C VAL A 80 9.93 35.32 3.62
N ARG A 81 10.39 35.07 2.38
CA ARG A 81 10.07 35.90 1.21
C ARG A 81 8.59 35.87 0.86
N TRP A 82 7.97 34.69 0.86
CA TRP A 82 6.60 34.53 0.38
C TRP A 82 5.55 34.66 1.47
N LEU A 83 5.86 34.20 2.68
CA LEU A 83 4.91 34.18 3.79
C LEU A 83 5.11 35.36 4.73
N GLY A 84 6.25 36.06 4.64
CA GLY A 84 6.65 37.11 5.57
C GLY A 84 7.38 36.56 6.81
N PRO A 85 8.14 37.42 7.52
CA PRO A 85 8.92 37.01 8.68
C PRO A 85 8.07 36.31 9.73
N ARG A 86 8.65 35.33 10.44
CA ARG A 86 8.00 34.70 11.60
C ARG A 86 7.78 35.79 12.66
N THR A 87 6.54 36.23 12.83
CA THR A 87 6.17 37.20 13.87
C THR A 87 6.27 36.51 15.22
N GLY A 88 7.47 36.56 15.77
CA GLY A 88 7.86 35.96 17.04
C GLY A 88 9.22 36.49 17.49
N ALA A 89 9.53 37.75 17.22
CA ALA A 89 10.65 38.46 17.84
C ALA A 89 10.34 39.96 17.84
N ILE A 90 10.09 40.49 19.03
CA ILE A 90 9.94 41.92 19.29
C ILE A 90 11.29 42.58 18.99
N GLN A 91 11.36 43.40 17.93
CA GLN A 91 12.33 44.48 17.86
C GLN A 91 11.61 45.82 18.08
N ARG A 92 11.95 46.45 19.21
CA ARG A 92 11.75 47.86 19.50
C ARG A 92 12.45 48.69 18.42
N GLY A 93 11.76 49.67 17.85
CA GLY A 93 12.40 50.65 16.97
C GLY A 93 11.44 51.61 16.30
N SER A 94 10.94 52.57 17.08
CA SER A 94 10.41 53.88 16.71
C SER A 94 10.34 54.27 15.21
N ARG A 95 9.12 54.57 14.73
CA ARG A 95 8.80 55.88 14.15
C ARG A 95 7.29 56.13 14.16
N VAL A 96 6.91 57.12 14.95
CA VAL A 96 5.59 57.75 14.93
C VAL A 96 5.57 58.68 13.74
N ASP A 97 4.62 58.50 12.84
CA ASP A 97 4.14 59.60 12.02
C ASP A 97 2.62 59.72 12.11
N ARG A 98 2.23 60.99 12.19
CA ARG A 98 0.91 61.54 12.49
C ARG A 98 -0.01 61.52 11.27
N TYR A 99 -1.21 62.06 11.50
CA TYR A 99 -2.34 62.30 10.59
C TYR A 99 -3.30 61.10 10.48
N SER A 100 -4.61 61.23 10.64
CA SER A 100 -5.48 62.40 10.69
C SER A 100 -6.80 62.02 11.37
N LEU A 101 -7.32 62.93 12.19
CA LEU A 101 -8.69 62.93 12.69
C LEU A 101 -9.69 62.89 11.53
N SER A 102 -10.65 61.98 11.55
CA SER A 102 -12.09 62.25 11.40
C SER A 102 -12.88 60.94 11.43
N GLY A 103 -13.80 60.81 12.39
CA GLY A 103 -14.66 59.63 12.52
C GLY A 103 -15.10 59.27 13.94
N ALA A 104 -15.05 60.21 14.90
CA ALA A 104 -15.87 60.09 16.12
C ALA A 104 -17.33 60.26 15.69
N LEU A 105 -18.24 59.31 15.95
CA LEU A 105 -19.08 59.38 17.15
C LEU A 105 -19.88 58.07 17.40
N LEU A 106 -19.36 56.89 17.01
CA LEU A 106 -19.95 55.59 17.38
C LEU A 106 -18.99 54.62 18.08
N GLY A 107 -17.71 54.98 18.24
CA GLY A 107 -16.69 54.09 18.81
C GLY A 107 -16.42 54.23 20.32
N SER A 108 -16.92 55.27 20.99
CA SER A 108 -16.46 55.65 22.34
C SER A 108 -16.86 54.68 23.46
N ALA A 109 -18.02 54.03 23.37
CA ALA A 109 -18.43 53.03 24.37
C ALA A 109 -17.67 51.70 24.23
N VAL A 110 -17.41 51.27 22.98
CA VAL A 110 -16.66 50.04 22.69
C VAL A 110 -15.16 50.22 22.95
N MET A 111 -14.60 51.40 22.66
CA MET A 111 -13.21 51.74 23.02
C MET A 111 -13.00 51.78 24.53
N LEU A 112 -13.94 52.34 25.29
CA LEU A 112 -13.82 52.39 26.74
C LEU A 112 -13.87 50.98 27.36
N ALA A 113 -14.76 50.10 26.87
CA ALA A 113 -14.84 48.71 27.30
C ALA A 113 -13.56 47.91 26.95
N LEU A 114 -13.00 48.12 25.75
CA LEU A 114 -11.74 47.50 25.34
C LEU A 114 -10.53 48.03 26.13
N LEU A 115 -10.51 49.31 26.51
CA LEU A 115 -9.45 49.90 27.34
C LEU A 115 -9.51 49.39 28.79
N ILE A 116 -10.71 49.19 29.34
CA ILE A 116 -10.90 48.56 30.66
C ILE A 116 -10.45 47.10 30.62
N ALA A 117 -10.78 46.35 29.55
CA ALA A 117 -10.31 44.98 29.36
C ALA A 117 -8.78 44.89 29.19
N TYR A 118 -8.16 45.82 28.46
CA TYR A 118 -6.71 45.88 28.25
C TYR A 118 -5.95 46.22 29.54
N ALA A 119 -6.46 47.14 30.36
CA ALA A 119 -5.86 47.49 31.65
C ALA A 119 -6.00 46.37 32.70
N GLY A 120 -7.02 45.51 32.58
CA GLY A 120 -7.23 44.33 33.41
C GLY A 120 -6.49 43.06 32.95
N GLY A 121 -5.68 43.12 31.89
CA GLY A 121 -4.94 41.96 31.36
C GLY A 121 -5.78 40.96 30.57
N PHE A 122 -7.03 41.29 30.23
CA PHE A 122 -7.89 40.43 29.42
C PHE A 122 -7.54 40.58 27.93
N ARG A 123 -6.91 39.55 27.35
CA ARG A 123 -6.77 39.42 25.90
C ARG A 123 -8.15 39.13 25.29
N VAL A 124 -8.76 40.13 24.66
CA VAL A 124 -9.92 39.90 23.78
C VAL A 124 -9.40 39.22 22.52
N VAL A 125 -9.44 37.88 22.51
CA VAL A 125 -9.22 37.09 21.30
C VAL A 125 -10.49 37.21 20.46
N ARG A 126 -10.36 37.78 19.26
CA ARG A 126 -11.40 37.71 18.24
C ARG A 126 -11.52 36.24 17.86
N LEU A 127 -12.53 35.55 18.38
CA LEU A 127 -12.90 34.24 17.87
C LEU A 127 -13.48 34.48 16.48
N GLU A 128 -12.65 34.27 15.45
CA GLU A 128 -13.11 34.16 14.08
C GLU A 128 -14.11 33.02 14.01
N SER A 129 -15.38 33.41 13.93
CA SER A 129 -16.53 32.56 13.66
C SER A 129 -16.50 32.10 12.20
N GLU A 130 -15.48 31.33 11.84
CA GLU A 130 -15.34 30.73 10.51
C GLU A 130 -15.27 29.19 10.59
N TYR A 131 -15.96 28.55 11.54
CA TYR A 131 -16.15 27.09 11.51
C TYR A 131 -17.48 26.68 12.15
N LEU A 132 -18.61 27.04 11.54
CA LEU A 132 -19.88 26.33 11.79
C LEU A 132 -20.57 26.02 10.46
N SER A 133 -19.88 25.21 9.67
CA SER A 133 -20.51 24.20 8.81
C SER A 133 -19.57 23.02 8.73
N SER A 134 -19.29 22.41 9.88
CA SER A 134 -19.08 20.97 9.88
C SER A 134 -20.46 20.37 9.67
N THR A 135 -20.69 19.74 8.52
CA THR A 135 -21.54 18.55 8.53
C THR A 135 -20.90 17.63 9.57
N LEU A 136 -21.47 17.60 10.79
CA LEU A 136 -21.16 16.61 11.80
C LEU A 136 -21.57 15.27 11.20
N GLU A 137 -20.66 14.63 10.47
CA GLU A 137 -20.85 13.27 10.02
C GLU A 137 -20.94 12.40 11.28
N GLU A 138 -22.05 11.68 11.43
CA GLU A 138 -22.24 10.77 12.55
C GLU A 138 -21.10 9.72 12.54
N PRO A 139 -20.43 9.48 13.67
CA PRO A 139 -19.34 8.50 13.70
C PRO A 139 -19.89 7.10 13.42
N ALA A 140 -19.04 6.25 12.83
CA ALA A 140 -19.27 4.83 12.81
C ALA A 140 -18.94 4.23 14.19
N GLU A 141 -19.75 3.29 14.65
CA GLU A 141 -19.48 2.54 15.87
C GLU A 141 -18.91 1.16 15.52
N LEU A 142 -17.81 0.78 16.14
CA LEU A 142 -17.24 -0.55 16.08
C LEU A 142 -17.48 -1.25 17.41
N VAL A 143 -18.00 -2.48 17.37
CA VAL A 143 -18.27 -3.30 18.55
C VAL A 143 -17.59 -4.66 18.43
N LEU A 144 -16.73 -5.00 19.40
CA LEU A 144 -16.20 -6.35 19.56
C LEU A 144 -17.03 -7.17 20.53
N VAL A 145 -17.27 -8.41 20.15
CA VAL A 145 -18.15 -9.34 20.86
C VAL A 145 -17.44 -10.67 21.00
N GLY A 146 -17.65 -11.32 22.14
CA GLY A 146 -17.07 -12.60 22.46
C GLY A 146 -16.31 -12.52 23.76
N HIS A 147 -15.67 -13.63 24.12
CA HIS A 147 -14.83 -13.71 25.31
C HIS A 147 -13.36 -13.55 24.91
N LEU A 148 -12.83 -12.35 25.15
CA LEU A 148 -11.50 -11.87 24.79
C LEU A 148 -10.75 -11.35 26.04
N PRO A 149 -10.69 -12.12 27.16
CA PRO A 149 -10.09 -11.63 28.39
C PRO A 149 -8.59 -11.38 28.20
N GLY A 150 -8.16 -10.17 28.58
CA GLY A 150 -6.77 -9.75 28.48
C GLY A 150 -6.26 -9.51 27.05
N ALA A 151 -7.14 -9.54 26.04
CA ALA A 151 -6.77 -9.17 24.68
C ALA A 151 -6.88 -7.66 24.47
N THR A 152 -6.04 -7.14 23.59
CA THR A 152 -5.96 -5.72 23.21
C THR A 152 -6.46 -5.57 21.78
N LEU A 153 -7.37 -4.63 21.55
CA LEU A 153 -7.77 -4.14 20.23
C LEU A 153 -6.89 -2.94 19.87
N ARG A 154 -6.23 -3.03 18.72
CA ARG A 154 -5.58 -1.92 18.04
C ARG A 154 -6.37 -1.61 16.77
N VAL A 155 -6.83 -0.37 16.65
CA VAL A 155 -7.35 0.19 15.41
C VAL A 155 -6.19 0.97 14.79
N LEU A 156 -5.73 0.50 13.65
CA LEU A 156 -4.70 1.15 12.86
C LEU A 156 -5.33 1.88 11.68
N ASP A 157 -4.58 2.83 11.13
CA ASP A 157 -4.88 3.39 9.83
C ASP A 157 -4.89 2.32 8.72
N ALA A 158 -5.33 2.70 7.52
CA ALA A 158 -5.52 1.75 6.43
C ALA A 158 -4.22 1.01 6.03
N ASP A 159 -3.07 1.65 6.22
CA ASP A 159 -1.76 1.16 5.83
C ASP A 159 -1.02 0.40 6.97
N ARG A 160 -1.61 0.35 8.17
CA ARG A 160 -1.07 -0.29 9.39
C ARG A 160 0.21 0.34 9.92
N GLU A 161 0.46 1.61 9.61
CA GLU A 161 1.67 2.32 10.05
C GLU A 161 1.43 3.07 11.38
N GLU A 162 0.20 3.56 11.59
CA GLU A 162 -0.17 4.32 12.77
C GLU A 162 -1.28 3.61 13.56
N THR A 163 -1.09 3.49 14.88
CA THR A 163 -2.16 3.05 15.78
C THR A 163 -2.99 4.27 16.18
N LEU A 164 -4.24 4.30 15.72
CA LEU A 164 -5.19 5.37 15.99
C LEU A 164 -5.90 5.20 17.33
N VAL A 165 -6.23 3.95 17.67
CA VAL A 165 -6.85 3.58 18.94
C VAL A 165 -6.21 2.30 19.46
N GLU A 166 -5.93 2.26 20.74
CA GLU A 166 -5.52 1.04 21.46
C GLU A 166 -6.37 0.92 22.72
N THR A 167 -7.09 -0.19 22.88
CA THR A 167 -8.03 -0.40 23.99
C THR A 167 -8.17 -1.89 24.32
N ALA A 168 -8.77 -2.21 25.45
CA ALA A 168 -9.13 -3.59 25.78
C ALA A 168 -10.15 -4.14 24.77
N ALA A 169 -9.94 -5.36 24.27
CA ALA A 169 -10.82 -5.97 23.28
C ALA A 169 -12.15 -6.49 23.86
N GLU A 170 -12.15 -6.86 25.15
CA GLU A 170 -13.36 -7.32 25.85
C GLU A 170 -14.41 -6.20 25.92
N GLY A 171 -15.52 -6.37 25.20
CA GLY A 171 -16.62 -5.41 25.18
C GLY A 171 -16.24 -4.06 24.53
N ALA A 172 -15.24 -4.04 23.66
CA ALA A 172 -14.78 -2.81 23.02
C ALA A 172 -15.91 -2.14 22.21
N LEU A 173 -16.14 -0.86 22.47
CA LEU A 173 -16.96 0.04 21.67
C LEU A 173 -16.09 1.23 21.27
N VAL A 174 -15.89 1.44 19.97
CA VAL A 174 -15.03 2.51 19.44
C VAL A 174 -15.79 3.31 18.40
N GLU A 175 -15.87 4.61 18.60
CA GLU A 175 -16.41 5.56 17.62
C GLU A 175 -15.29 6.06 16.71
N LEU A 176 -15.47 5.92 15.41
CA LEU A 176 -14.50 6.30 14.38
C LEU A 176 -15.21 7.11 13.31
N VAL A 177 -14.49 8.06 12.71
CA VAL A 177 -14.99 8.72 11.50
C VAL A 177 -15.11 7.71 10.36
N LYS A 178 -15.93 8.01 9.34
CA LYS A 178 -16.00 7.15 8.15
C LYS A 178 -14.60 6.97 7.55
N GLY A 179 -14.25 5.76 7.14
CA GLY A 179 -12.88 5.52 6.69
C GLY A 179 -12.48 4.05 6.61
N ARG A 180 -11.28 3.81 6.09
CA ARG A 180 -10.66 2.48 6.07
C ARG A 180 -9.75 2.32 7.27
N TYR A 181 -9.87 1.18 7.93
CA TYR A 181 -9.10 0.85 9.12
C TYR A 181 -8.60 -0.60 9.04
N ALA A 182 -7.50 -0.86 9.72
CA ALA A 182 -7.07 -2.21 10.04
C ALA A 182 -7.31 -2.47 11.52
N LEU A 183 -8.05 -3.52 11.82
CA LEU A 183 -8.29 -3.98 13.19
C LEU A 183 -7.30 -5.10 13.47
N GLU A 184 -6.66 -5.03 14.63
CA GLU A 184 -5.83 -6.10 15.15
C GLU A 184 -6.25 -6.38 16.59
N VAL A 185 -6.56 -7.64 16.89
CA VAL A 185 -6.82 -8.11 18.24
C VAL A 185 -5.76 -9.14 18.58
N SER A 186 -5.03 -8.91 19.65
CA SER A 186 -3.94 -9.77 20.10
C SER A 186 -3.96 -9.90 21.62
N ARG A 187 -3.29 -10.93 22.15
CA ARG A 187 -3.18 -11.15 23.59
C ARG A 187 -1.75 -11.54 23.95
N GLU A 188 -1.22 -10.99 25.03
CA GLU A 188 0.09 -11.37 25.54
C GLU A 188 0.12 -12.86 25.91
N GLY A 189 1.20 -13.56 25.51
CA GLY A 189 1.33 -15.00 25.70
C GLY A 189 0.52 -15.86 24.73
N CYS A 190 -0.08 -15.27 23.70
CA CYS A 190 -0.77 -15.97 22.62
C CYS A 190 -0.13 -15.60 21.27
N PRO A 191 0.39 -16.59 20.51
CA PRO A 191 1.02 -16.31 19.21
C PRO A 191 -0.01 -15.91 18.14
N ASP A 192 -1.26 -16.31 18.31
CA ASP A 192 -2.35 -15.97 17.39
C ASP A 192 -2.71 -14.49 17.50
N HIS A 193 -2.95 -13.88 16.35
CA HIS A 193 -3.51 -12.54 16.22
C HIS A 193 -4.70 -12.59 15.24
N TRP A 194 -5.75 -11.84 15.56
CA TRP A 194 -6.90 -11.69 14.68
C TRP A 194 -6.78 -10.34 13.99
N THR A 195 -6.79 -10.31 12.65
CA THR A 195 -6.73 -9.05 11.91
C THR A 195 -7.85 -8.94 10.89
N ARG A 196 -8.33 -7.72 10.66
CA ARG A 196 -9.37 -7.45 9.68
C ARG A 196 -9.24 -6.05 9.11
N SER A 197 -9.18 -5.94 7.78
CA SER A 197 -9.32 -4.66 7.09
C SER A 197 -10.79 -4.35 6.87
N VAL A 198 -11.23 -3.15 7.23
CA VAL A 198 -12.64 -2.75 7.22
C VAL A 198 -12.81 -1.35 6.64
N TYR A 199 -13.96 -1.10 6.02
CA TYR A 199 -14.43 0.24 5.71
C TYR A 199 -15.64 0.52 6.59
N LEU A 200 -15.60 1.61 7.35
CA LEU A 200 -16.66 2.02 8.26
C LEU A 200 -17.45 3.17 7.63
N GLU A 201 -18.77 3.02 7.57
CA GLU A 201 -19.69 4.04 7.05
C GLU A 201 -20.21 4.93 8.20
N ALA A 202 -20.39 6.21 7.95
CA ALA A 202 -20.91 7.17 8.94
C ALA A 202 -22.28 6.72 9.50
N GLY A 203 -22.45 6.78 10.82
CA GLY A 203 -23.70 6.43 11.52
C GLY A 203 -24.05 4.94 11.52
N THR A 204 -23.12 4.05 11.14
CA THR A 204 -23.35 2.59 11.14
C THR A 204 -22.66 1.88 12.28
N VAL A 205 -23.25 0.78 12.75
CA VAL A 205 -22.68 -0.09 13.79
C VAL A 205 -22.09 -1.34 13.14
N HIS A 206 -20.79 -1.54 13.28
CA HIS A 206 -20.05 -2.69 12.78
C HIS A 206 -19.70 -3.64 13.93
N ARG A 207 -20.24 -4.87 13.88
CA ARG A 207 -20.02 -5.91 14.89
C ARG A 207 -19.00 -6.94 14.41
N PHE A 208 -18.03 -7.28 15.27
CA PHE A 208 -17.06 -8.35 15.00
C PHE A 208 -16.95 -9.33 16.17
N GLU A 209 -16.72 -10.59 15.83
CA GLU A 209 -16.55 -11.70 16.79
C GLU A 209 -15.19 -12.39 16.57
N PRO A 210 -14.08 -11.81 17.07
CA PRO A 210 -12.75 -12.42 16.98
C PRO A 210 -12.65 -13.72 17.79
N SER A 211 -11.91 -14.70 17.25
CA SER A 211 -11.51 -15.92 17.96
C SER A 211 -9.99 -15.97 18.04
N LEU A 212 -9.44 -16.03 19.26
CA LEU A 212 -8.01 -16.00 19.53
C LEU A 212 -7.64 -17.10 20.51
N CYS A 213 -6.42 -17.65 20.36
CA CYS A 213 -5.83 -18.60 21.30
C CYS A 213 -6.69 -19.85 21.47
N VAL A 214 -7.17 -20.36 20.33
CA VAL A 214 -8.10 -21.50 20.26
C VAL A 214 -7.41 -22.84 20.49
N GLY A 215 -6.09 -22.86 20.66
CA GLY A 215 -5.30 -24.04 21.02
C GLY A 215 -4.12 -24.26 20.07
N GLU A 216 -3.47 -25.42 20.22
CA GLU A 216 -2.43 -25.92 19.33
C GLU A 216 -2.83 -27.32 18.84
N GLY A 217 -2.25 -27.77 17.74
CA GLY A 217 -2.35 -29.14 17.27
C GLY A 217 -0.97 -29.72 16.94
N GLN A 218 -0.92 -31.04 16.80
CA GLN A 218 0.25 -31.82 16.50
C GLN A 218 0.22 -32.26 15.03
N LEU A 219 1.34 -32.11 14.33
CA LEU A 219 1.52 -32.56 12.95
C LEU A 219 2.73 -33.48 12.85
N ARG A 220 2.53 -34.68 12.33
CA ARG A 220 3.62 -35.54 11.86
C ARG A 220 3.60 -35.59 10.33
N VAL A 221 4.72 -35.24 9.71
CA VAL A 221 4.89 -35.38 8.25
C VAL A 221 5.87 -36.50 7.99
N ASP A 222 5.48 -37.52 7.24
CA ASP A 222 6.37 -38.60 6.79
C ASP A 222 6.52 -38.53 5.25
N SER A 223 7.65 -39.01 4.71
CA SER A 223 7.94 -38.98 3.27
C SER A 223 8.34 -40.35 2.74
N ASN A 224 8.07 -40.59 1.46
CA ASN A 224 8.50 -41.79 0.75
C ASN A 224 9.99 -41.77 0.35
N VAL A 225 10.68 -40.63 0.46
CA VAL A 225 12.09 -40.49 0.08
C VAL A 225 12.93 -40.05 1.27
N GLU A 226 14.12 -40.62 1.45
CA GLU A 226 15.03 -40.23 2.52
C GLU A 226 15.88 -39.00 2.15
N LYS A 227 16.40 -38.29 3.16
CA LYS A 227 17.26 -37.10 3.02
C LYS A 227 16.59 -36.00 2.19
N ASP A 228 15.32 -35.82 2.43
CA ASP A 228 14.50 -34.71 1.98
C ASP A 228 14.39 -33.65 3.10
N ARG A 229 13.88 -32.47 2.71
CA ARG A 229 13.70 -31.33 3.60
C ARG A 229 12.22 -31.00 3.72
N LEU A 230 11.79 -30.80 4.96
CA LEU A 230 10.45 -30.35 5.32
C LEU A 230 10.49 -28.85 5.60
N LEU A 231 9.64 -28.11 4.91
CA LEU A 231 9.35 -26.72 5.17
C LEU A 231 7.91 -26.59 5.66
N ILE A 232 7.73 -25.91 6.78
CA ILE A 232 6.41 -25.53 7.31
C ILE A 232 6.34 -24.01 7.30
N ASP A 233 5.36 -23.46 6.60
CA ASP A 233 5.17 -22.00 6.41
C ASP A 233 6.44 -21.30 5.87
N GLY A 234 7.21 -22.01 5.04
CA GLY A 234 8.47 -21.52 4.46
C GLY A 234 9.70 -21.70 5.34
N PHE A 235 9.57 -22.17 6.58
CA PHE A 235 10.70 -22.43 7.48
C PHE A 235 11.17 -23.88 7.38
N ASP A 236 12.46 -24.10 7.13
CA ASP A 236 13.08 -25.42 7.18
C ASP A 236 13.08 -25.94 8.63
N VAL A 237 12.34 -27.04 8.86
CA VAL A 237 12.18 -27.67 10.17
C VAL A 237 12.95 -29.00 10.28
N GLY A 238 13.78 -29.31 9.28
CA GLY A 238 14.57 -30.54 9.17
C GLY A 238 13.93 -31.59 8.26
N SER A 239 14.25 -32.87 8.50
CA SER A 239 13.72 -33.96 7.67
C SER A 239 12.34 -34.45 8.13
N PRO A 240 11.42 -34.79 7.20
CA PRO A 240 10.20 -35.53 7.49
C PRO A 240 10.44 -36.79 8.34
N GLY A 241 9.49 -37.11 9.21
CA GLY A 241 9.48 -38.29 10.07
C GLY A 241 10.38 -38.19 11.30
N ALA A 242 11.16 -37.11 11.46
CA ALA A 242 12.09 -36.95 12.57
C ALA A 242 11.40 -36.66 13.92
N LYS A 243 10.29 -35.92 13.91
CA LYS A 243 9.53 -35.55 15.11
C LYS A 243 8.11 -35.10 14.77
N THR A 244 7.25 -35.06 15.77
CA THR A 244 5.96 -34.36 15.69
C THR A 244 6.17 -32.86 15.91
N HIS A 245 5.45 -32.05 15.16
CA HIS A 245 5.52 -30.58 15.17
C HIS A 245 4.25 -30.01 15.80
N THR A 246 4.41 -29.21 16.85
CA THR A 246 3.30 -28.43 17.41
C THR A 246 3.07 -27.20 16.54
N LEU A 247 1.85 -27.02 16.05
CA LEU A 247 1.41 -25.91 15.21
C LEU A 247 0.21 -25.20 15.83
N SER A 248 0.06 -23.90 15.59
CA SER A 248 -1.12 -23.15 16.01
C SER A 248 -2.38 -23.63 15.26
N VAL A 249 -3.55 -23.32 15.79
CA VAL A 249 -4.81 -23.62 15.10
C VAL A 249 -4.99 -22.68 13.93
N GLY A 250 -5.14 -23.22 12.72
CA GLY A 250 -5.19 -22.40 11.52
C GLY A 250 -4.74 -23.14 10.27
N ASP A 251 -4.59 -22.41 9.18
CA ASP A 251 -4.08 -22.97 7.92
C ASP A 251 -2.54 -22.88 7.89
N HIS A 252 -1.88 -23.99 7.57
CA HIS A 252 -0.42 -24.07 7.41
C HIS A 252 -0.06 -24.62 6.03
N TRP A 253 1.07 -24.15 5.50
CA TRP A 253 1.64 -24.61 4.23
C TRP A 253 2.77 -25.62 4.49
N ILE A 254 2.63 -26.82 3.95
CA ILE A 254 3.64 -27.87 4.05
C ILE A 254 4.29 -28.06 2.68
N ARG A 255 5.62 -27.99 2.64
CA ARG A 255 6.40 -28.30 1.45
C ARG A 255 7.47 -29.32 1.81
N VAL A 256 7.56 -30.41 1.05
CA VAL A 256 8.63 -31.41 1.16
C VAL A 256 9.40 -31.43 -0.15
N GLU A 257 10.72 -31.24 -0.07
CA GLU A 257 11.56 -31.12 -1.26
C GLU A 257 12.84 -31.94 -1.17
N LYS A 258 13.31 -32.36 -2.35
CA LYS A 258 14.56 -33.07 -2.53
C LYS A 258 15.07 -32.86 -3.96
N ALA A 259 16.37 -32.66 -4.11
CA ALA A 259 17.00 -32.56 -5.43
C ALA A 259 16.72 -33.82 -6.29
N GLY A 260 16.30 -33.62 -7.54
CA GLY A 260 15.91 -34.68 -8.48
C GLY A 260 14.48 -35.22 -8.30
N TYR A 261 13.66 -34.54 -7.49
CA TYR A 261 12.25 -34.85 -7.25
C TYR A 261 11.41 -33.58 -7.32
N LEU A 262 10.18 -33.72 -7.85
CA LEU A 262 9.18 -32.67 -7.78
C LEU A 262 8.78 -32.44 -6.31
N PRO A 263 8.69 -31.17 -5.87
CA PRO A 263 8.30 -30.86 -4.51
C PRO A 263 6.85 -31.26 -4.24
N PHE A 264 6.60 -31.84 -3.08
CA PHE A 264 5.24 -32.05 -2.58
C PHE A 264 4.79 -30.80 -1.82
N GLU A 265 3.61 -30.27 -2.15
CA GLU A 265 3.03 -29.11 -1.47
C GLU A 265 1.59 -29.39 -1.04
N SER A 266 1.24 -29.01 0.18
CA SER A 266 -0.10 -29.20 0.73
C SER A 266 -0.47 -28.11 1.73
N ARG A 267 -1.71 -27.60 1.63
CA ARG A 267 -2.32 -26.76 2.66
C ARG A 267 -3.09 -27.62 3.63
N ILE A 268 -2.78 -27.53 4.92
CA ILE A 268 -3.50 -28.23 5.98
C ILE A 268 -4.17 -27.24 6.91
N ARG A 269 -5.26 -27.64 7.56
CA ARG A 269 -5.89 -26.87 8.65
C ARG A 269 -5.76 -27.62 9.97
N ILE A 270 -5.01 -27.05 10.89
CA ILE A 270 -4.85 -27.54 12.25
C ILE A 270 -6.06 -27.12 13.09
N LYS A 271 -6.63 -28.08 13.82
CA LYS A 271 -7.73 -27.83 14.76
C LYS A 271 -7.20 -27.91 16.19
N PRO A 272 -7.93 -27.36 17.18
CA PRO A 272 -7.52 -27.48 18.58
C PRO A 272 -7.31 -28.93 18.98
N ASP A 273 -6.18 -29.22 19.62
CA ASP A 273 -5.75 -30.53 20.11
C ASP A 273 -5.74 -31.64 19.05
N SER A 274 -5.68 -31.27 17.76
CA SER A 274 -5.69 -32.27 16.68
C SER A 274 -4.33 -32.92 16.51
N ASP A 275 -4.29 -34.24 16.37
CA ASP A 275 -3.10 -34.98 15.95
C ASP A 275 -3.25 -35.42 14.48
N LEU A 276 -2.53 -34.77 13.57
CA LEU A 276 -2.61 -34.98 12.14
C LEU A 276 -1.35 -35.67 11.62
N GLN A 277 -1.53 -36.68 10.78
CA GLN A 277 -0.44 -37.32 10.04
C GLN A 277 -0.59 -37.05 8.55
N LEU A 278 0.46 -36.48 7.94
CA LEU A 278 0.54 -36.19 6.52
C LEU A 278 1.63 -37.05 5.90
N ARG A 279 1.32 -37.76 4.81
CA ARG A 279 2.30 -38.48 4.01
C ARG A 279 2.60 -37.69 2.74
N ALA A 280 3.84 -37.26 2.57
CA ALA A 280 4.33 -36.65 1.35
C ALA A 280 4.83 -37.72 0.38
N GLU A 281 4.33 -37.68 -0.86
CA GLU A 281 4.77 -38.57 -1.93
C GLU A 281 5.51 -37.76 -3.00
N LEU A 282 6.84 -37.84 -2.99
CA LEU A 282 7.71 -37.18 -3.96
C LEU A 282 7.90 -38.08 -5.19
N VAL A 283 7.84 -37.47 -6.37
CA VAL A 283 8.01 -38.11 -7.68
C VAL A 283 9.32 -37.64 -8.30
N SER A 284 10.14 -38.57 -8.80
CA SER A 284 11.42 -38.23 -9.42
C SER A 284 11.23 -37.41 -10.71
N GLU A 285 12.08 -36.41 -10.93
CA GLU A 285 12.08 -35.59 -12.15
C GLU A 285 12.57 -36.36 -13.39
N GLU A 286 13.39 -37.40 -13.21
CA GLU A 286 13.96 -38.21 -14.32
C GLU A 286 13.01 -39.29 -14.83
N ASP A 287 11.94 -39.59 -14.09
CA ASP A 287 10.92 -40.58 -14.49
C ASP A 287 9.53 -39.95 -14.59
N PRO A 288 9.24 -39.16 -15.66
CA PRO A 288 7.87 -38.84 -16.00
C PRO A 288 7.28 -40.10 -16.63
N ARG A 289 6.86 -41.07 -15.83
CA ARG A 289 6.30 -42.33 -16.34
C ARG A 289 5.31 -42.05 -17.47
N PRO A 290 5.55 -42.51 -18.71
CA PRO A 290 4.55 -42.47 -19.75
C PRO A 290 3.55 -43.60 -19.48
N GLY A 291 2.36 -43.25 -18.99
CA GLY A 291 1.21 -44.15 -18.96
C GLY A 291 0.72 -44.53 -17.57
N LEU A 292 -0.17 -43.70 -17.02
CA LEU A 292 -1.47 -44.20 -16.60
C LEU A 292 -2.51 -43.39 -17.35
N ARG A 293 -2.97 -43.92 -18.48
CA ARG A 293 -4.38 -43.72 -18.84
C ARG A 293 -5.15 -44.28 -17.66
N ALA A 294 -5.87 -43.43 -16.95
CA ALA A 294 -6.98 -43.91 -16.14
C ALA A 294 -8.01 -44.47 -17.11
N ASP A 295 -7.90 -45.75 -17.43
CA ASP A 295 -9.05 -46.55 -17.83
C ASP A 295 -9.99 -46.53 -16.62
N PHE A 296 -10.88 -45.54 -16.58
CA PHE A 296 -12.08 -45.60 -15.75
C PHE A 296 -13.05 -46.58 -16.41
N PRO A 297 -13.39 -47.72 -15.81
CA PRO A 297 -14.58 -48.45 -16.20
C PRO A 297 -15.75 -47.76 -15.50
N LEU A 298 -16.27 -46.69 -16.10
CA LEU A 298 -17.59 -46.21 -15.78
C LEU A 298 -18.42 -46.27 -17.05
N ALA A 299 -19.20 -47.35 -17.12
CA ALA A 299 -20.41 -47.39 -17.90
C ALA A 299 -21.25 -46.16 -17.49
N PHE A 300 -21.21 -45.12 -18.32
CA PHE A 300 -22.33 -44.22 -18.48
C PHE A 300 -22.86 -44.43 -19.88
N GLU A 301 -24.10 -44.89 -19.92
CA GLU A 301 -24.93 -44.90 -21.11
C GLU A 301 -24.76 -43.57 -21.84
N THR A 302 -24.57 -43.65 -23.16
CA THR A 302 -24.58 -42.52 -24.06
C THR A 302 -25.88 -41.74 -23.88
N ILE A 303 -25.84 -40.61 -23.16
CA ILE A 303 -26.82 -39.55 -23.37
C ILE A 303 -26.51 -39.00 -24.76
N ARG A 304 -27.28 -39.42 -25.77
CA ARG A 304 -27.37 -38.68 -27.02
C ARG A 304 -28.00 -37.33 -26.67
N LEU A 305 -27.19 -36.28 -26.54
CA LEU A 305 -27.72 -34.94 -26.74
C LEU A 305 -28.21 -34.89 -28.19
N GLN A 306 -29.53 -34.79 -28.36
CA GLN A 306 -30.09 -34.36 -29.62
C GLN A 306 -29.57 -32.95 -29.88
N THR A 307 -28.70 -32.80 -30.87
CA THR A 307 -28.37 -31.51 -31.45
C THR A 307 -29.63 -30.98 -32.10
N GLU A 308 -30.39 -30.17 -31.37
CA GLU A 308 -31.40 -29.32 -31.97
C GLU A 308 -30.67 -28.22 -32.75
N ALA A 309 -30.86 -28.22 -34.06
CA ALA A 309 -30.19 -27.31 -34.97
C ALA A 309 -30.64 -25.86 -34.69
N LEU A 310 -29.71 -25.02 -34.22
CA LEU A 310 -29.91 -23.58 -34.18
C LEU A 310 -30.00 -23.03 -35.61
N PRO A 311 -30.95 -22.11 -35.91
CA PRO A 311 -31.09 -21.55 -37.25
C PRO A 311 -29.85 -20.75 -37.62
N GLU A 312 -29.36 -20.94 -38.86
CA GLU A 312 -28.22 -20.22 -39.41
C GLU A 312 -28.47 -18.70 -39.35
N PRO A 313 -27.50 -17.89 -38.88
CA PRO A 313 -27.65 -16.44 -38.88
C PRO A 313 -27.60 -15.90 -40.32
N GLU A 314 -28.57 -15.05 -40.63
CA GLU A 314 -28.66 -14.28 -41.89
C GLU A 314 -27.35 -13.54 -42.21
N PRO A 315 -26.97 -13.43 -43.50
CA PRO A 315 -25.70 -12.85 -43.91
C PRO A 315 -25.58 -11.39 -43.48
N PHE A 316 -24.57 -11.13 -42.66
CA PHE A 316 -24.24 -9.82 -42.12
C PHE A 316 -23.81 -8.86 -43.25
N ASP A 317 -24.55 -7.77 -43.47
CA ASP A 317 -24.23 -6.77 -44.51
C ASP A 317 -23.04 -5.90 -44.07
N LEU A 318 -21.87 -6.19 -44.64
CA LEU A 318 -20.61 -5.47 -44.40
C LEU A 318 -20.63 -3.99 -44.83
N ARG A 319 -21.68 -3.51 -45.50
CA ARG A 319 -21.78 -2.11 -45.93
C ARG A 319 -22.19 -1.18 -44.80
N SER A 320 -23.02 -1.63 -43.85
CA SER A 320 -23.47 -0.77 -42.74
C SER A 320 -22.35 -0.52 -41.71
N LEU A 321 -21.40 -1.45 -41.56
CA LEU A 321 -20.25 -1.30 -40.65
C LEU A 321 -19.19 -0.31 -41.16
N LYS A 322 -19.19 0.05 -42.45
CA LYS A 322 -18.15 0.91 -43.03
C LYS A 322 -18.45 2.41 -42.83
N GLU A 323 -19.71 2.77 -42.61
CA GLU A 323 -20.11 4.17 -42.33
C GLU A 323 -19.89 4.53 -40.85
N ASP A 324 -20.09 3.59 -39.92
CA ASP A 324 -19.86 3.80 -38.48
C ASP A 324 -18.39 3.77 -38.05
N LEU A 325 -17.48 3.32 -38.93
CA LEU A 325 -16.04 3.26 -38.67
C LEU A 325 -15.24 4.40 -39.32
N THR A 326 -15.89 5.47 -39.78
CA THR A 326 -15.14 6.65 -40.23
C THR A 326 -14.48 7.37 -39.04
N PRO A 327 -13.14 7.43 -38.94
CA PRO A 327 -12.49 7.99 -37.77
C PRO A 327 -12.57 9.51 -37.80
N ARG A 328 -13.12 10.09 -36.72
CA ARG A 328 -12.91 11.50 -36.39
C ARG A 328 -11.42 11.68 -36.06
N LYS A 329 -10.72 12.52 -36.85
CA LYS A 329 -9.29 12.83 -36.70
C LYS A 329 -8.95 13.22 -35.25
N ALA A 330 -8.18 12.37 -34.57
CA ALA A 330 -7.34 12.73 -33.44
C ALA A 330 -6.14 11.78 -33.36
N GLY A 331 -4.94 12.33 -33.50
CA GLY A 331 -3.66 11.81 -33.01
C GLY A 331 -3.38 10.31 -33.19
N ALA A 332 -2.84 9.94 -34.35
CA ALA A 332 -2.16 8.67 -34.55
C ALA A 332 -0.94 8.56 -33.61
N SER A 333 -0.99 7.66 -32.62
CA SER A 333 0.13 6.89 -32.06
C SER A 333 -0.32 6.07 -30.85
N ARG A 334 -1.20 5.08 -31.03
CA ARG A 334 -1.52 4.10 -29.98
C ARG A 334 -1.79 2.73 -30.60
N THR A 335 -1.30 1.70 -29.91
CA THR A 335 -1.41 0.26 -30.22
C THR A 335 -0.41 -0.32 -31.23
N ARG A 336 0.88 -0.28 -30.86
CA ARG A 336 1.87 -1.24 -31.35
C ARG A 336 2.84 -1.54 -30.21
N LEU A 337 2.36 -2.31 -29.23
CA LEU A 337 3.11 -2.60 -28.01
C LEU A 337 4.24 -3.61 -28.23
N LEU A 338 4.12 -4.49 -29.23
CA LEU A 338 5.18 -5.43 -29.59
C LEU A 338 5.38 -5.43 -31.11
N ALA A 339 6.43 -4.79 -31.58
CA ALA A 339 6.95 -5.12 -32.89
C ALA A 339 7.47 -6.57 -32.83
N ARG A 340 6.76 -7.48 -33.52
CA ARG A 340 7.23 -8.82 -33.92
C ARG A 340 8.71 -8.76 -34.31
N GLY A 341 9.58 -9.18 -33.40
CA GLY A 341 11.03 -9.15 -33.62
C GLY A 341 11.93 -9.28 -32.39
N ALA A 342 11.40 -9.25 -31.15
CA ALA A 342 12.23 -9.42 -29.94
C ALA A 342 11.53 -10.17 -28.78
N LEU A 343 10.46 -10.92 -29.09
CA LEU A 343 9.72 -11.75 -28.11
C LEU A 343 9.68 -13.25 -28.47
N ASP A 344 10.42 -13.63 -29.49
CA ASP A 344 10.78 -15.03 -29.70
C ASP A 344 12.15 -15.25 -29.01
N ASP A 345 12.21 -16.27 -28.15
CA ASP A 345 13.41 -16.84 -27.49
C ASP A 345 13.77 -16.39 -26.05
N SER A 346 12.82 -16.28 -25.13
CA SER A 346 13.17 -16.45 -23.70
C SER A 346 12.01 -17.08 -22.92
N PRO A 347 12.15 -18.34 -22.45
CA PRO A 347 11.14 -19.07 -21.70
C PRO A 347 11.13 -18.71 -20.20
N ASP A 348 11.52 -17.48 -19.84
CA ASP A 348 11.90 -17.14 -18.46
C ASP A 348 10.85 -16.24 -17.76
N GLY A 349 9.56 -16.50 -18.00
CA GLY A 349 8.45 -15.83 -17.30
C GLY A 349 8.62 -15.90 -15.79
N GLY A 350 8.58 -14.76 -15.10
CA GLY A 350 8.80 -14.68 -13.65
C GLY A 350 10.25 -14.73 -13.17
N SER A 351 11.23 -14.87 -14.07
CA SER A 351 12.65 -14.65 -13.74
C SER A 351 12.95 -13.18 -13.40
N THR A 352 14.09 -12.91 -12.75
CA THR A 352 14.55 -11.53 -12.49
C THR A 352 14.72 -10.72 -13.78
N ALA A 353 15.25 -11.32 -14.84
CA ALA A 353 15.46 -10.64 -16.12
C ALA A 353 14.14 -10.30 -16.83
N TRP A 354 13.12 -11.16 -16.68
CA TRP A 354 11.77 -10.87 -17.14
C TRP A 354 11.12 -9.77 -16.28
N HIS A 355 11.26 -9.86 -14.96
CA HIS A 355 10.74 -8.89 -14.00
C HIS A 355 11.27 -7.47 -14.27
N ASP A 356 12.59 -7.32 -14.40
CA ASP A 356 13.23 -6.02 -14.62
C ASP A 356 12.76 -5.38 -15.94
N ARG A 357 12.57 -6.20 -16.97
CA ARG A 357 12.08 -5.77 -18.28
C ARG A 357 10.62 -5.31 -18.23
N VAL A 358 9.74 -6.14 -17.68
CA VAL A 358 8.30 -5.82 -17.58
C VAL A 358 8.09 -4.62 -16.67
N SER A 359 8.78 -4.56 -15.53
CA SER A 359 8.72 -3.42 -14.62
C SER A 359 9.23 -2.15 -15.29
N GLY A 360 10.36 -2.21 -16.00
CA GLY A 360 10.90 -1.06 -16.73
C GLY A 360 9.95 -0.52 -17.81
N GLU A 361 9.27 -1.42 -18.52
CA GLU A 361 8.29 -1.06 -19.55
C GLU A 361 7.01 -0.46 -18.96
N LEU A 362 6.52 -1.04 -17.87
CA LEU A 362 5.36 -0.54 -17.15
C LEU A 362 5.63 0.85 -16.55
N LEU A 363 6.76 1.03 -15.88
CA LEU A 363 7.19 2.33 -15.35
C LEU A 363 7.37 3.33 -16.49
N GLY A 364 8.09 2.98 -17.55
CA GLY A 364 8.33 3.90 -18.67
C GLY A 364 7.06 4.40 -19.39
N ARG A 365 5.94 3.69 -19.26
CA ARG A 365 4.67 4.02 -19.92
C ARG A 365 3.60 4.57 -19.00
N PHE A 366 3.57 4.14 -17.75
CA PHE A 366 2.47 4.37 -16.83
C PHE A 366 2.86 5.15 -15.58
N ASP A 367 4.15 5.25 -15.23
CA ASP A 367 4.62 6.16 -14.18
C ASP A 367 4.62 7.60 -14.74
N GLY A 368 3.47 8.26 -14.61
CA GLY A 368 3.22 9.57 -15.22
C GLY A 368 3.82 10.71 -14.40
N ASP A 369 4.12 10.47 -13.13
CA ASP A 369 4.72 11.44 -12.23
C ASP A 369 6.23 11.25 -12.03
N GLY A 370 6.80 10.15 -12.53
CA GLY A 370 8.22 9.83 -12.47
C GLY A 370 8.68 9.44 -11.06
N SER A 371 7.77 8.95 -10.22
CA SER A 371 8.05 8.50 -8.86
C SER A 371 8.94 7.26 -8.80
N GLY A 372 9.10 6.56 -9.92
CA GLY A 372 9.76 5.25 -10.01
C GLY A 372 8.85 4.10 -9.59
N SER A 373 7.55 4.35 -9.43
CA SER A 373 6.54 3.33 -9.10
C SER A 373 5.17 3.66 -9.69
N ILE A 374 4.39 2.64 -10.09
CA ILE A 374 2.97 2.82 -10.41
C ILE A 374 2.23 2.92 -9.08
N ASP A 375 1.90 4.15 -8.72
CA ASP A 375 1.60 4.50 -7.34
C ASP A 375 0.34 5.39 -7.19
N ARG A 376 -0.25 5.75 -8.33
CA ARG A 376 -1.55 6.43 -8.45
C ARG A 376 -2.59 5.56 -9.14
N LEU A 377 -3.86 5.81 -8.81
CA LEU A 377 -4.98 5.09 -9.41
C LEU A 377 -5.06 5.30 -10.93
N GLU A 378 -4.85 6.52 -11.41
CA GLU A 378 -4.85 6.86 -12.84
C GLU A 378 -3.81 6.06 -13.63
N GLU A 379 -2.60 5.90 -13.06
CA GLU A 379 -1.50 5.14 -13.65
C GLU A 379 -1.87 3.66 -13.74
N SER A 380 -2.38 3.07 -12.66
CA SER A 380 -2.81 1.67 -12.64
C SER A 380 -4.01 1.38 -13.54
N ASP A 381 -5.00 2.29 -13.60
CA ASP A 381 -6.24 2.10 -14.34
C ASP A 381 -6.03 2.28 -15.86
N SER A 382 -5.02 3.07 -16.24
CA SER A 382 -4.60 3.24 -17.63
C SER A 382 -3.97 1.97 -18.24
N ILE A 383 -3.61 0.98 -17.42
CA ILE A 383 -3.12 -0.33 -17.86
C ILE A 383 -4.30 -1.18 -18.34
N GLY A 384 -4.44 -1.26 -19.65
CA GLY A 384 -5.54 -1.98 -20.29
C GLY A 384 -5.44 -3.51 -20.16
N CYS A 385 -6.60 -4.17 -20.18
CA CYS A 385 -6.69 -5.64 -20.13
C CYS A 385 -5.91 -6.43 -21.19
N PRO A 386 -5.69 -5.93 -22.42
CA PRO A 386 -4.83 -6.63 -23.37
C PRO A 386 -3.40 -6.78 -22.86
N LEU A 387 -2.85 -5.74 -22.22
CA LEU A 387 -1.50 -5.76 -21.66
C LEU A 387 -1.41 -6.68 -20.45
N TRP A 388 -2.37 -6.60 -19.53
CA TRP A 388 -2.45 -7.51 -18.39
C TRP A 388 -2.46 -8.99 -18.82
N ARG A 389 -3.23 -9.34 -19.85
CA ARG A 389 -3.29 -10.70 -20.41
C ARG A 389 -2.04 -11.12 -21.17
N GLU A 390 -1.26 -10.17 -21.67
CA GLU A 390 0.02 -10.44 -22.31
C GLU A 390 1.09 -10.75 -21.25
N ILE A 391 1.15 -9.94 -20.19
CA ILE A 391 2.09 -10.15 -19.08
C ILE A 391 1.81 -11.48 -18.37
N GLU A 392 0.55 -11.82 -18.10
CA GLU A 392 0.22 -13.12 -17.48
C GLU A 392 0.65 -14.29 -18.38
N ARG A 393 0.36 -14.22 -19.68
CA ARG A 393 0.74 -15.29 -20.62
C ARG A 393 2.26 -15.45 -20.71
N ASP A 394 2.99 -14.34 -20.65
CA ASP A 394 4.45 -14.34 -20.63
C ASP A 394 4.98 -14.92 -19.32
N PHE A 395 4.33 -14.62 -18.19
CA PHE A 395 4.64 -15.19 -16.89
C PHE A 395 4.37 -16.71 -16.86
N GLU A 396 3.23 -17.16 -17.35
CA GLU A 396 2.85 -18.58 -17.45
C GLU A 396 3.84 -19.41 -18.28
N ARG A 397 4.39 -18.83 -19.37
CA ARG A 397 5.41 -19.48 -20.20
C ARG A 397 6.70 -19.80 -19.42
N GLY A 398 6.93 -19.14 -18.28
CA GLY A 398 8.03 -19.42 -17.37
C GLY A 398 7.87 -20.66 -16.50
N GLY A 399 6.67 -21.26 -16.45
CA GLY A 399 6.46 -22.56 -15.82
C GLY A 399 6.54 -22.60 -14.30
N LEU A 400 6.40 -21.46 -13.62
CA LEU A 400 6.48 -21.37 -12.14
C LEU A 400 5.27 -21.99 -11.40
N GLY A 401 4.22 -22.40 -12.12
CA GLY A 401 3.05 -23.08 -11.54
C GLY A 401 2.19 -22.21 -10.61
N LEU A 402 2.44 -20.90 -10.59
CA LEU A 402 1.68 -19.89 -9.85
C LEU A 402 1.09 -18.89 -10.83
N SER A 403 0.03 -18.18 -10.44
CA SER A 403 -0.39 -16.98 -11.16
C SER A 403 0.51 -15.80 -10.80
N MET A 404 0.67 -14.87 -11.74
CA MET A 404 1.45 -13.64 -11.53
C MET A 404 0.92 -12.86 -10.32
N ALA A 405 -0.40 -12.81 -10.17
CA ALA A 405 -1.05 -12.14 -9.05
C ALA A 405 -0.65 -12.74 -7.69
N ARG A 406 -0.49 -14.06 -7.62
CA ARG A 406 -0.08 -14.76 -6.39
C ARG A 406 1.42 -14.64 -6.14
N TYR A 407 2.24 -14.73 -7.19
CA TYR A 407 3.71 -14.63 -7.10
C TYR A 407 4.18 -13.26 -6.60
N TYR A 408 3.55 -12.19 -7.08
CA TYR A 408 3.88 -10.83 -6.65
C TYR A 408 3.06 -10.33 -5.46
N GLY A 409 2.12 -11.13 -4.98
CA GLY A 409 1.24 -10.78 -3.88
C GLY A 409 0.22 -9.70 -4.21
N PHE A 410 -0.27 -9.60 -5.43
CA PHE A 410 -1.45 -8.80 -5.74
C PHE A 410 -2.73 -9.37 -5.10
N ASP A 411 -2.81 -10.69 -4.95
CA ASP A 411 -4.02 -11.41 -4.54
C ASP A 411 -4.36 -11.36 -3.03
N GLY A 412 -3.42 -10.98 -2.19
CA GLY A 412 -3.56 -11.07 -0.72
C GLY A 412 -2.39 -11.77 -0.03
N THR A 413 -1.51 -12.47 -0.75
CA THR A 413 -0.30 -13.14 -0.21
C THR A 413 0.81 -12.16 0.20
N GLU A 414 2.01 -12.65 0.55
CA GLU A 414 3.12 -11.78 0.91
C GLU A 414 3.48 -10.83 -0.25
N TRP A 415 3.63 -9.54 0.04
CA TRP A 415 3.92 -8.53 -0.97
C TRP A 415 5.38 -8.61 -1.42
N HIS A 416 5.60 -8.85 -2.71
CA HIS A 416 6.94 -8.82 -3.26
C HIS A 416 7.39 -7.36 -3.49
N ARG A 417 8.57 -6.98 -2.98
CA ARG A 417 9.11 -5.63 -3.21
C ARG A 417 9.21 -5.35 -4.71
N LYS A 418 8.75 -4.16 -5.13
CA LYS A 418 8.71 -3.71 -6.53
C LYS A 418 7.87 -4.58 -7.47
N ALA A 419 6.85 -5.27 -6.99
CA ALA A 419 5.93 -6.10 -7.80
C ALA A 419 5.54 -5.43 -9.13
N LEU A 420 6.24 -5.81 -10.21
CA LEU A 420 6.10 -5.24 -11.56
C LEU A 420 6.15 -3.70 -11.62
N GLY A 421 6.90 -3.06 -10.72
CA GLY A 421 6.97 -1.60 -10.60
C GLY A 421 5.81 -0.96 -9.83
N PHE A 422 4.87 -1.72 -9.29
CA PHE A 422 3.78 -1.17 -8.48
C PHE A 422 4.23 -0.81 -7.06
N ALA A 423 3.64 0.26 -6.51
CA ALA A 423 3.68 0.53 -5.09
C ALA A 423 2.70 -0.38 -4.34
N GLN A 424 3.03 -0.77 -3.10
CA GLN A 424 2.21 -1.67 -2.29
C GLN A 424 0.79 -1.15 -2.05
N ARG A 425 0.60 0.16 -1.94
CA ARG A 425 -0.71 0.80 -1.82
C ARG A 425 -1.63 0.57 -3.04
N MET A 426 -1.03 0.34 -4.22
CA MET A 426 -1.76 0.08 -5.47
C MET A 426 -2.12 -1.40 -5.68
N ARG A 427 -1.65 -2.27 -4.79
CA ARG A 427 -1.89 -3.72 -4.81
C ARG A 427 -3.35 -4.09 -5.08
N SER A 428 -4.27 -3.57 -4.27
CA SER A 428 -5.70 -3.93 -4.36
C SER A 428 -6.35 -3.42 -5.65
N ALA A 429 -5.93 -2.24 -6.13
CA ALA A 429 -6.45 -1.66 -7.36
C ALA A 429 -5.94 -2.42 -8.60
N ALA A 430 -4.64 -2.74 -8.63
CA ALA A 430 -4.05 -3.56 -9.67
C ALA A 430 -4.69 -4.95 -9.70
N TYR A 431 -4.91 -5.57 -8.54
CA TYR A 431 -5.57 -6.87 -8.47
C TYR A 431 -7.03 -6.83 -8.91
N ALA A 432 -7.79 -5.80 -8.51
CA ALA A 432 -9.16 -5.62 -8.99
C ALA A 432 -9.20 -5.51 -10.52
N LYS A 433 -8.26 -4.75 -11.11
CA LYS A 433 -8.13 -4.66 -12.57
C LYS A 433 -7.78 -6.00 -13.21
N MET A 434 -6.84 -6.76 -12.64
CA MET A 434 -6.51 -8.10 -13.11
C MET A 434 -7.74 -9.03 -13.11
N LYS A 435 -8.59 -8.95 -12.06
CA LYS A 435 -9.85 -9.71 -12.01
C LYS A 435 -10.82 -9.29 -13.10
N GLU A 436 -11.02 -7.98 -13.29
CA GLU A 436 -11.86 -7.44 -14.39
C GLU A 436 -11.36 -7.92 -15.76
N CYS A 437 -10.04 -8.09 -15.91
CA CYS A 437 -9.41 -8.57 -17.13
C CYS A 437 -9.42 -10.10 -17.29
N GLY A 438 -9.95 -10.85 -16.33
CA GLY A 438 -10.11 -12.30 -16.39
C GLY A 438 -8.87 -13.12 -16.03
N LEU A 439 -7.95 -12.58 -15.22
CA LEU A 439 -6.68 -13.21 -14.86
C LEU A 439 -6.72 -14.13 -13.63
N GLN A 440 -7.90 -14.51 -13.14
CA GLN A 440 -7.98 -15.45 -12.02
C GLN A 440 -7.89 -16.90 -12.52
N GLN A 441 -6.74 -17.55 -12.31
CA GLN A 441 -6.64 -19.00 -12.14
C GLN A 441 -5.79 -19.33 -10.92
#